data_AF-A0A8T7JR52-F1
#
_entry.id   AF-A0A8T7JR52-F1
#
_cell.length_a   1.000
_cell.length_b   1.000
_cell.length_c   1.000
_cell.angle_alpha   90.00
_cell.angle_beta   90.00
_cell.angle_gamma   90.00
#
_symmetry.space_group_name_H-M   'P 1'
#
loop_
_entity.id
_entity.type
_entity.pdbx_description
1 polymer ?
#
loop_
_entity_poly.entity_id
_entity_poly.type
_entity_poly.pdbx_seq_one_letter_code
_entity_poly.pdbx_strand_id
1 'polypeptide(L)'
;MKIINDIGIQIPQVYLPKPGIDLQKWAVIACDQFTSEPEYWNEVEKIVGDAPSTLRLTFPEVYLEGEGGDERIKNIQAAMKKYMDEGILQPHDGFVYVERETLHG
;
A
#
# COMPACT_ATOMS: atom_id res chain seq x y z
N MET A 1 12.55 6.26 12.63
CA MET A 1 12.15 7.67 12.82
C MET A 1 13.23 8.39 13.59
N LYS A 2 13.79 9.45 13.01
CA LYS A 2 14.91 10.20 13.56
C LYS A 2 14.50 11.67 13.73
N ILE A 3 14.65 12.20 14.94
CA ILE A 3 14.30 13.59 15.26
C ILE A 3 15.58 14.44 15.25
N ILE A 4 15.53 15.58 14.57
CA ILE A 4 16.58 16.58 14.47
C ILE A 4 16.03 17.87 15.11
N ASN A 5 16.19 17.98 16.43
CA ASN A 5 15.54 19.01 17.26
C ASN A 5 16.01 20.44 16.95
N ASP A 6 17.26 20.61 16.54
CA ASP A 6 17.90 21.89 16.22
C ASP A 6 17.24 22.63 15.05
N ILE A 7 16.58 21.90 14.15
CA ILE A 7 15.85 22.47 13.00
C ILE A 7 14.36 22.08 12.99
N GLY A 8 13.87 21.42 14.04
CA GLY A 8 12.46 21.03 14.17
C GLY A 8 11.98 19.99 13.16
N ILE A 9 12.85 19.11 12.67
CA ILE A 9 12.52 18.10 11.65
C ILE A 9 12.45 16.70 12.25
N GLN A 10 11.43 15.93 11.87
CA GLN A 10 11.36 14.49 12.11
C GLN A 10 11.42 13.74 10.78
N ILE A 11 12.48 12.95 10.60
CA ILE A 11 12.63 12.05 9.45
C ILE A 11 11.71 10.84 9.68
N PRO A 12 10.73 10.62 8.78
CA PRO A 12 9.82 9.49 8.91
C PRO A 12 10.55 8.18 8.58
N GLN A 13 9.92 7.09 8.99
CA GLN A 13 10.32 5.74 8.58
C GLN A 13 9.28 5.25 7.58
N VAL A 14 9.71 5.06 6.33
CA VAL A 14 8.88 4.56 5.24
C VAL A 14 9.14 3.07 5.08
N TYR A 15 8.08 2.28 4.94
CA TYR A 15 8.19 0.85 4.73
C TYR A 15 8.03 0.52 3.24
N LEU A 16 9.03 -0.12 2.66
CA LEU A 16 9.06 -0.52 1.24
C LEU A 16 9.19 -2.04 1.14
N PRO A 17 8.75 -2.66 0.03
CA PRO A 17 8.97 -4.08 -0.17
C PRO A 17 10.46 -4.39 -0.22
N LYS A 18 10.86 -5.52 0.38
CA LYS A 18 12.24 -6.02 0.33
C LYS A 18 12.69 -6.25 -1.13
N PRO A 19 14.01 -6.18 -1.41
CA PRO A 19 14.54 -6.55 -2.72
C PRO A 19 14.08 -7.94 -3.16
N GLY A 20 13.76 -8.08 -4.45
CA GLY A 20 13.30 -9.34 -5.04
C GLY A 20 11.79 -9.55 -5.04
N ILE A 21 11.00 -8.62 -4.47
CA ILE A 21 9.55 -8.56 -4.71
C ILE A 21 9.29 -8.01 -6.11
N ASP A 22 8.40 -8.66 -6.84
CA ASP A 22 7.92 -8.20 -8.15
C ASP A 22 7.09 -6.91 -7.97
N LEU A 23 7.65 -5.78 -8.39
CA LEU A 23 7.02 -4.47 -8.21
C LEU A 23 5.75 -4.30 -9.08
N GLN A 24 5.61 -5.04 -10.18
CA GLN A 24 4.40 -4.99 -11.02
C GLN A 24 3.20 -5.61 -10.32
N LYS A 25 3.43 -6.65 -9.51
CA LYS A 25 2.38 -7.28 -8.67
C LYS A 25 2.25 -6.58 -7.32
N TRP A 26 3.32 -5.93 -6.86
CA TRP A 26 3.31 -5.20 -5.61
C TRP A 26 2.37 -3.99 -5.63
N ALA A 27 2.52 -3.13 -6.63
CA ALA A 27 1.85 -1.85 -6.69
C ALA A 27 0.39 -1.98 -7.16
N VAL A 28 -0.53 -1.34 -6.44
CA VAL A 28 -1.94 -1.27 -6.79
C VAL A 28 -2.38 0.19 -6.87
N ILE A 29 -3.12 0.53 -7.91
CA ILE A 29 -3.69 1.86 -8.09
C ILE A 29 -5.04 1.89 -7.37
N ALA A 30 -5.04 2.34 -6.13
CA ALA A 30 -6.27 2.52 -5.33
C ALA A 30 -6.83 3.95 -5.46
N CYS A 31 -6.75 4.54 -6.65
CA CYS A 31 -7.26 5.90 -6.89
C CYS A 31 -8.78 5.89 -7.11
N ASP A 32 -9.43 6.95 -6.65
CA ASP A 32 -10.89 7.22 -6.68
C ASP A 32 -11.58 6.94 -8.03
N GLN A 33 -10.83 6.96 -9.13
CA GLN A 33 -11.33 6.64 -10.46
C GLN A 33 -11.69 5.15 -10.66
N PHE A 34 -11.13 4.23 -9.86
CA PHE A 34 -11.32 2.78 -10.03
C PHE A 34 -11.80 2.07 -8.76
N THR A 35 -11.92 2.78 -7.64
CA THR A 35 -12.28 2.18 -6.34
C THR A 35 -13.69 1.58 -6.32
N SER A 36 -14.58 2.02 -7.21
CA SER A 36 -15.96 1.55 -7.39
C SER A 36 -16.16 0.57 -8.56
N GLU A 37 -15.11 0.16 -9.28
CA GLU A 37 -15.22 -0.75 -10.44
C GLU A 37 -14.87 -2.21 -10.07
N PRO A 38 -15.84 -3.12 -9.89
CA PRO A 38 -15.57 -4.51 -9.49
C PRO A 38 -14.66 -5.26 -10.47
N GLU A 39 -14.81 -5.01 -11.77
CA GLU A 39 -14.02 -5.63 -12.83
C GLU A 39 -12.53 -5.31 -12.68
N TYR A 40 -12.20 -4.05 -12.36
CA TYR A 40 -10.82 -3.65 -12.08
C TYR A 40 -10.22 -4.49 -10.95
N TRP A 41 -10.91 -4.58 -9.80
CA TRP A 41 -10.41 -5.33 -8.65
C TRP A 41 -10.27 -6.83 -8.92
N ASN A 42 -11.18 -7.41 -9.71
CA ASN A 42 -11.08 -8.80 -10.14
C ASN A 42 -9.87 -9.05 -11.06
N GLU A 43 -9.58 -8.14 -11.99
CA GLU A 43 -8.38 -8.24 -12.84
C GLU A 43 -7.09 -8.04 -12.05
N VAL A 44 -7.06 -7.09 -11.11
CA VAL A 44 -5.92 -6.91 -10.21
C VAL A 44 -5.68 -8.16 -9.37
N GLU A 45 -6.73 -8.80 -8.85
CA GLU A 45 -6.62 -10.08 -8.11
C GLU A 45 -6.02 -11.19 -8.99
N LYS A 46 -6.42 -11.30 -10.26
CA LYS A 46 -5.85 -12.26 -11.22
C LYS A 46 -4.36 -12.01 -11.52
N ILE A 47 -3.97 -10.74 -11.66
CA ILE A 47 -2.58 -10.33 -11.94
C ILE A 47 -1.68 -10.63 -10.74
N VAL A 48 -2.15 -10.28 -9.54
CA VAL A 48 -1.42 -10.45 -8.28
C VAL A 48 -1.31 -11.93 -7.90
N GLY A 49 -2.41 -12.68 -7.95
CA GLY A 49 -2.48 -14.05 -7.49
C GLY A 49 -1.97 -14.17 -6.04
N ASP A 50 -1.16 -15.20 -5.74
CA ASP A 50 -0.63 -15.41 -4.39
C ASP A 50 0.61 -14.56 -4.05
N ALA A 51 1.05 -13.67 -4.95
CA ALA A 51 2.22 -12.84 -4.72
C ALA A 51 1.99 -11.80 -3.61
N PRO A 52 3.03 -11.40 -2.85
CA PRO A 52 2.94 -10.25 -1.96
C PRO A 52 2.58 -8.97 -2.71
N SER A 53 1.61 -8.21 -2.19
CA SER A 53 1.07 -7.03 -2.87
C SER A 53 0.39 -6.07 -1.90
N THR A 54 0.39 -4.77 -2.23
CA THR A 54 -0.42 -3.80 -1.51
C THR A 54 -1.93 -4.05 -1.68
N LEU A 55 -2.36 -4.86 -2.66
CA LEU A 55 -3.75 -5.34 -2.77
C LEU A 55 -4.24 -5.95 -1.44
N ARG A 56 -3.39 -6.76 -0.81
CA ARG A 56 -3.70 -7.46 0.45
C ARG A 56 -3.78 -6.51 1.65
N LEU A 57 -3.34 -5.27 1.47
CA LEU A 57 -3.31 -4.22 2.50
C LEU A 57 -4.39 -3.15 2.28
N THR A 58 -5.09 -3.20 1.14
CA THR A 58 -6.08 -2.20 0.72
C THR A 58 -7.48 -2.70 1.03
N PHE A 59 -8.33 -1.80 1.51
CA PHE A 59 -9.78 -2.01 1.56
C PHE A 59 -10.45 -1.14 0.48
N PRO A 60 -10.82 -1.72 -0.67
CA PRO A 60 -11.52 -1.01 -1.74
C PRO A 60 -12.89 -0.50 -1.33
N GLU A 61 -13.25 0.69 -1.81
CA GLU A 61 -14.57 1.32 -1.58
C GLU A 61 -15.74 0.49 -2.11
N VAL A 62 -15.58 -0.20 -3.25
CA VAL A 62 -16.59 -1.12 -3.81
C VAL A 62 -17.06 -2.20 -2.82
N TYR A 63 -16.28 -2.47 -1.77
CA TYR A 63 -16.60 -3.44 -0.73
C TYR A 63 -17.00 -2.81 0.61
N LEU A 64 -17.10 -1.48 0.72
CA LEU A 64 -17.45 -0.81 1.98
C LEU A 64 -18.91 -0.97 2.37
N GLU A 65 -19.83 -0.95 1.40
CA GLU A 65 -21.28 -1.08 1.65
C GLU A 65 -21.77 -2.54 1.62
N GLY A 66 -20.89 -3.49 1.30
CA GLY A 66 -21.21 -4.91 1.19
C GLY A 66 -21.11 -5.69 2.52
N GLU A 67 -21.69 -6.88 2.55
CA GLU A 67 -21.47 -7.83 3.64
C GLU A 67 -20.02 -8.35 3.63
N GLY A 68 -19.47 -8.66 4.82
CA GLY A 68 -18.12 -9.23 4.94
C GLY A 68 -16.98 -8.23 5.17
N GLY A 69 -17.28 -6.94 5.38
CA GLY A 69 -16.28 -5.92 5.69
C GLY A 69 -15.38 -6.26 6.90
N ASP A 70 -15.97 -6.77 7.98
CA ASP A 70 -15.22 -7.16 9.19
C ASP A 70 -14.21 -8.28 8.92
N GLU A 71 -14.57 -9.27 8.10
CA GLU A 71 -13.66 -10.36 7.73
C GLU A 71 -12.51 -9.83 6.86
N ARG A 72 -12.82 -8.92 5.92
CA ARG A 72 -11.82 -8.28 5.07
C ARG A 72 -10.83 -7.46 5.90
N ILE A 73 -11.31 -6.69 6.88
CA ILE A 73 -10.46 -5.94 7.82
C ILE A 73 -9.54 -6.89 8.58
N LYS A 74 -10.06 -8.01 9.11
CA LYS A 74 -9.25 -9.01 9.81
C LYS A 74 -8.16 -9.59 8.90
N ASN A 75 -8.50 -9.90 7.65
CA ASN A 75 -7.55 -10.44 6.67
C ASN A 75 -6.46 -9.42 6.31
N ILE A 76 -6.83 -8.15 6.13
CA ILE A 76 -5.88 -7.06 5.88
C ILE A 76 -4.91 -6.89 7.06
N GLN A 77 -5.43 -6.86 8.29
CA GLN A 77 -4.60 -6.74 9.50
C GLN A 77 -3.66 -7.94 9.65
N ALA A 78 -4.13 -9.16 9.36
CA ALA A 78 -3.31 -10.36 9.35
C ALA A 78 -2.21 -10.28 8.28
N ALA A 79 -2.51 -9.80 7.08
CA ALA A 79 -1.54 -9.60 6.00
C ALA A 79 -0.49 -8.54 6.37
N MET A 80 -0.91 -7.41 6.97
CA MET A 80 0.00 -6.38 7.49
C MET A 80 0.98 -6.98 8.50
N LYS A 81 0.46 -7.73 9.50
CA LYS A 81 1.31 -8.39 10.50
C LYS A 81 2.26 -9.40 9.85
N LYS A 82 1.77 -10.23 8.93
CA LYS A 82 2.59 -11.18 8.17
C LYS A 82 3.74 -10.49 7.44
N TYR A 83 3.47 -9.36 6.77
CA TYR A 83 4.49 -8.66 6.00
C TYR A 83 5.58 -8.04 6.87
N MET A 84 5.23 -7.64 8.10
CA MET A 84 6.18 -7.20 9.11
C MET A 84 6.99 -8.37 9.67
N ASP A 85 6.32 -9.45 10.07
CA ASP A 85 6.93 -10.63 10.69
C ASP A 85 7.89 -11.36 9.73
N GLU A 86 7.54 -11.44 8.44
CA GLU A 86 8.36 -12.08 7.39
C GLU A 86 9.39 -11.14 6.75
N GLY A 87 9.46 -9.88 7.22
CA GLY A 87 10.36 -8.85 6.68
C GLY A 87 10.11 -8.54 5.21
N ILE A 88 8.89 -8.76 4.71
CA ILE A 88 8.48 -8.36 3.36
C ILE A 88 8.50 -6.83 3.26
N LEU A 89 8.01 -6.14 4.29
CA LEU A 89 8.16 -4.70 4.42
C LEU A 89 9.41 -4.38 5.25
N GLN A 90 10.28 -3.55 4.69
CA GLN A 90 11.52 -3.13 5.34
C GLN A 90 11.50 -1.62 5.61
N PRO A 91 11.96 -1.18 6.78
CA PRO A 91 11.99 0.23 7.13
C PRO A 91 13.15 0.95 6.43
N HIS A 92 12.88 2.16 5.94
CA HIS A 92 13.84 3.10 5.41
C HIS A 92 13.63 4.46 6.09
N ASP A 93 14.68 5.02 6.69
CA ASP A 93 14.63 6.41 7.16
C ASP A 93 14.85 7.34 5.97
N GLY A 94 13.88 8.22 5.70
CA GLY A 94 13.95 9.13 4.56
C GLY A 94 12.61 9.78 4.25
N PHE A 95 12.61 10.67 3.26
CA PHE A 95 11.41 11.35 2.79
C PHE A 95 11.01 10.80 1.43
N VAL A 96 9.71 10.85 1.12
CA VAL A 96 9.22 10.59 -0.24
C VAL A 96 9.28 11.91 -1.00
N TYR A 97 10.13 11.99 -2.02
CA TYR A 97 10.17 13.14 -2.91
C TYR A 97 8.96 13.10 -3.84
N VAL A 98 8.24 14.21 -3.91
CA VAL A 98 7.07 14.35 -4.77
C VAL A 98 7.32 15.56 -5.67
N GLU A 99 7.52 15.31 -6.95
CA GLU A 99 7.58 16.33 -7.98
C GLU A 99 6.22 16.42 -8.66
N ARG A 100 5.72 17.65 -8.86
CA ARG A 100 4.46 17.91 -9.53
C ARG A 100 4.65 19.10 -10.46
N GLU A 101 4.22 18.94 -11.70
CA GLU A 101 4.05 20.04 -12.63
C GLU A 101 2.57 20.43 -12.64
N THR A 102 2.30 21.73 -12.58
CA THR A 102 0.95 22.23 -12.84
C THR A 102 0.85 22.66 -14.30
N LEU A 103 -0.37 22.80 -14.82
CA LEU A 103 -0.63 23.18 -16.22
C LEU A 103 0.08 24.47 -16.69
N HIS A 104 0.65 25.27 -15.79
CA HIS A 104 1.32 26.54 -16.10
C HIS A 104 2.77 26.63 -15.61
N GLY A 105 3.40 25.52 -15.19
CA GLY A 105 4.74 25.51 -14.59
C GLY A 105 4.68 25.75 -13.09
#